data_AF-A0A3D5B556-F1
#
_entry.id   AF-A0A3D5B556-F1
#
_cell.length_a   1.000
_cell.length_b   1.000
_cell.length_c   1.000
_cell.angle_alpha   90.00
_cell.angle_beta   90.00
_cell.angle_gamma   90.00
#
_symmetry.space_group_name_H-M   'P 1'
#
loop_
_entity.id
_entity.type
_entity.pdbx_description
1 polymer ?
#
loop_
_entity_poly.entity_id
_entity_poly.type
_entity_poly.pdbx_seq_one_letter_code
_entity_poly.pdbx_strand_id
1 'polypeptide(L)' 'DDLGTQSATPWAREKIYQLFNYRYNAELPTVITTSNTAEDLDPRLYSRMQDQRLCSVLIIPVPSYRGQR' A
#
# COMPACT_ATOMS: atom_id res chain seq x y z
N ASP A 1 -4.72 -4.94 -3.81
CA ASP A 1 -3.70 -5.23 -4.81
C ASP A 1 -3.33 -3.94 -5.51
N ASP A 2 -2.10 -3.81 -6.01
CA ASP A 2 -1.58 -2.69 -6.81
C ASP A 2 -1.89 -1.30 -6.25
N LEU A 3 -1.67 -1.09 -4.95
CA LEU A 3 -1.87 0.22 -4.32
C LEU A 3 -0.97 1.26 -5.00
N GLY A 4 -1.59 2.36 -5.45
CA GLY A 4 -0.94 3.39 -6.25
C GLY A 4 -1.44 3.43 -7.70
N THR A 5 -2.04 2.36 -8.21
CA THR A 5 -2.53 2.27 -9.61
C THR A 5 -4.00 2.65 -9.77
N GLN A 6 -4.73 2.85 -8.66
CA GLN A 6 -6.14 3.24 -8.69
C GLN A 6 -6.37 4.54 -9.46
N SER A 7 -7.59 4.70 -9.98
CA SER A 7 -8.05 5.99 -10.49
C SER A 7 -7.86 7.08 -9.44
N ALA A 8 -7.25 8.20 -9.80
CA ALA A 8 -6.94 9.30 -8.88
C ALA A 8 -8.17 10.12 -8.42
N THR A 9 -9.39 9.57 -8.54
CA THR A 9 -10.61 10.29 -8.18
C THR A 9 -10.66 10.53 -6.66
N PRO A 10 -11.28 11.64 -6.21
CA PRO A 10 -11.45 11.91 -4.78
C PRO A 10 -12.14 10.74 -4.05
N TRP A 11 -13.16 10.16 -4.67
CA TRP A 11 -13.90 9.03 -4.10
C TRP A 11 -13.04 7.77 -3.92
N ALA A 12 -12.21 7.41 -4.92
CA ALA A 12 -11.33 6.25 -4.81
C ALA A 12 -10.31 6.43 -3.67
N ARG A 13 -9.74 7.64 -3.55
CA ARG A 13 -8.83 7.99 -2.46
C ARG A 13 -9.51 7.90 -1.10
N GLU A 14 -10.72 8.43 -0.97
CA GLU A 14 -11.52 8.36 0.25
C GLU A 14 -11.78 6.91 0.67
N LYS A 15 -12.16 6.04 -0.28
CA LYS A 15 -12.44 4.63 0.02
C LYS A 15 -11.19 3.85 0.44
N ILE A 16 -10.04 4.13 -0.17
CA ILE A 16 -8.77 3.56 0.26
C ILE A 16 -8.47 3.96 1.71
N TYR A 17 -8.63 5.24 2.07
CA TYR A 17 -8.42 5.67 3.45
C TYR A 17 -9.40 5.03 4.43
N GLN A 18 -10.70 4.96 4.09
CA GLN A 18 -11.70 4.36 4.95
C GLN A 18 -11.37 2.90 5.24
N LEU A 19 -11.09 2.11 4.19
CA LEU A 19 -10.78 0.68 4.33
C LEU A 19 -9.47 0.46 5.09
N PHE A 20 -8.40 1.17 4.70
CA PHE A 20 -7.10 1.02 5.32
C PHE A 20 -7.16 1.38 6.82
N ASN A 21 -7.77 2.52 7.16
CA ASN A 21 -7.86 2.97 8.55
C ASN A 21 -8.71 2.05 9.41
N TYR A 22 -9.83 1.55 8.89
CA TYR A 22 -10.66 0.58 9.61
C TYR A 22 -9.87 -0.71 9.92
N ARG A 23 -9.19 -1.28 8.93
CA ARG A 23 -8.45 -2.54 9.10
C ARG A 23 -7.23 -2.38 10.00
N TYR A 24 -6.51 -1.27 9.88
CA TYR A 24 -5.38 -0.94 10.76
C TYR A 24 -5.84 -0.81 12.22
N ASN A 25 -6.89 -0.03 12.49
CA ASN A 25 -7.37 0.19 13.85
C ASN A 25 -7.97 -1.07 14.50
N ALA A 26 -8.56 -1.95 13.69
CA ALA A 26 -9.13 -3.21 14.15
C ALA A 26 -8.11 -4.38 14.13
N GLU A 27 -6.83 -4.10 13.83
CA GLU A 27 -5.75 -5.08 13.73
C GLU A 27 -6.09 -6.28 12.83
N LEU A 28 -6.85 -6.03 11.76
CA LEU A 28 -7.31 -7.08 10.84
C LEU A 28 -6.20 -7.49 9.86
N PRO A 29 -5.94 -8.79 9.65
CA PRO A 29 -4.93 -9.28 8.72
C PRO A 29 -5.13 -8.72 7.32
N THR A 30 -4.15 -8.01 6.76
CA THR A 30 -4.28 -7.33 5.46
C THR A 30 -3.00 -7.47 4.66
N VAL A 31 -3.13 -7.84 3.38
CA VAL A 31 -2.00 -7.87 2.43
C VAL A 31 -2.21 -6.75 1.42
N ILE A 32 -1.16 -5.97 1.21
CA ILE A 32 -1.12 -4.88 0.23
C ILE A 32 0.13 -5.09 -0.62
N THR A 33 -0.04 -4.98 -1.93
CA THR A 33 1.02 -5.00 -2.93
C THR A 33 1.10 -3.60 -3.54
N THR A 34 2.30 -3.19 -3.91
CA THR A 34 2.54 -1.93 -4.61
C THR A 34 3.84 -2.02 -5.40
N SER A 35 3.86 -1.38 -6.56
CA SER A 35 5.08 -1.12 -7.33
C SER A 35 5.73 0.21 -6.97
N ASN A 36 5.08 1.02 -6.13
CA ASN A 36 5.53 2.35 -5.75
C ASN A 36 6.67 2.27 -4.73
N THR A 37 7.58 3.22 -4.81
CA THR A 37 8.59 3.42 -3.76
C THR A 37 7.97 4.11 -2.55
N ALA A 38 8.69 4.14 -1.43
CA ALA A 38 8.25 4.85 -0.22
C ALA A 38 7.93 6.32 -0.48
N GLU A 39 8.65 6.97 -1.40
CA GLU A 39 8.52 8.38 -1.75
C GLU A 39 7.25 8.66 -2.58
N ASP A 40 6.78 7.67 -3.33
CA ASP A 40 5.59 7.76 -4.18
C ASP A 40 4.29 7.47 -3.41
N LEU A 41 4.40 6.98 -2.17
CA LEU A 41 3.25 6.63 -1.35
C LEU A 41 2.67 7.85 -0.65
N ASP A 42 1.35 7.82 -0.46
CA ASP A 42 0.68 8.83 0.34
C ASP A 42 1.27 8.85 1.78
N PRO A 43 1.74 10.01 2.27
CA PRO A 43 2.45 10.09 3.56
C PRO A 43 1.63 9.56 4.75
N ARG A 44 0.31 9.70 4.71
CA ARG A 44 -0.57 9.25 5.79
C ARG A 44 -0.78 7.73 5.80
N LEU A 45 -0.80 7.11 4.62
CA LEU A 45 -0.77 5.65 4.51
C LEU A 45 0.60 5.12 4.90
N TYR A 46 1.67 5.72 4.37
CA TYR A 46 3.04 5.30 4.64
C TYR A 46 3.39 5.35 6.13
N SER A 47 3.01 6.41 6.85
CA SER A 47 3.23 6.51 8.30
C SER A 47 2.61 5.35 9.09
N ARG A 48 1.48 4.79 8.67
CA ARG A 48 0.88 3.61 9.32
C ARG A 48 1.57 2.31 8.92
N MET A 49 2.02 2.21 7.67
CA MET A 49 2.80 1.05 7.21
C MET A 49 4.14 0.93 7.94
N GLN A 50 4.67 2.03 8.48
CA GLN A 50 5.87 2.05 9.31
C GLN A 50 5.65 1.53 10.75
N ASP A 51 4.41 1.24 11.15
CA ASP A 51 4.13 0.64 12.46
C ASP A 51 4.55 -0.83 12.50
N GLN A 52 5.75 -1.08 13.05
CA GLN A 52 6.35 -2.41 13.15
C GLN A 52 5.60 -3.38 14.08
N ARG A 53 4.65 -2.90 14.91
CA ARG A 53 3.78 -3.81 15.70
C ARG A 53 2.78 -4.54 14.83
N LEU A 54 2.30 -3.90 13.76
CA LEU A 54 1.17 -4.39 12.95
C LEU A 54 1.54 -4.68 11.50
N CYS A 55 2.57 -4.02 10.98
CA CYS A 55 2.96 -4.10 9.58
C CYS A 55 4.36 -4.69 9.41
N SER A 56 4.51 -5.56 8.41
CA SER A 56 5.79 -6.06 7.93
C SER A 56 5.90 -5.71 6.46
N VAL A 57 6.97 -5.00 6.09
CA VAL A 57 7.23 -4.61 4.70
C VAL A 57 8.21 -5.59 4.09
N LEU A 58 7.78 -6.28 3.03
CA LEU A 58 8.62 -7.17 2.24
C LEU A 58 8.95 -6.49 0.91
N ILE A 59 10.24 -6.24 0.68
CA ILE A 59 10.74 -5.73 -0.59
C ILE A 59 11.05 -6.93 -1.49
N ILE A 60 10.60 -6.88 -2.74
CA ILE A 60 10.89 -7.90 -3.75
C ILE A 60 11.83 -7.28 -4.80
N PRO A 61 13.16 -7.30 -4.58
CA PRO A 61 14.14 -6.63 -5.44
C PRO A 61 14.53 -7.49 -6.65
N VAL A 62 13.53 -7.94 -7.41
CA VAL A 62 13.74 -8.82 -8.57
C VAL A 62 13.27 -8.13 -9.85
N PRO A 63 13.90 -8.43 -11.01
CA PRO A 63 13.46 -7.90 -12.29
C PRO A 63 12.07 -8.43 -12.66
N SER A 64 11.42 -7.77 -13.64
CA SER A 64 10.14 -8.22 -14.19
C SER A 64 10.19 -9.68 -14.62
N TYR A 65 9.19 -10.45 -14.19
CA TYR A 65 9.03 -11.85 -14.58
C TYR A 65 8.98 -12.04 -16.11
N ARG A 66 8.49 -11.04 -16.85
CA ARG A 66 8.37 -11.10 -18.32
C ARG A 66 9.67 -10.76 -19.08
N GLY A 67 10.77 -10.46 -18.38
CA GLY A 67 12.04 -10.02 -18.98
C GLY A 67 12.00 -8.59 -19.53
N GLN A 68 13.13 -8.10 -20.03
CA GLN A 68 13.18 -6.89 -20.87
C GLN A 68 12.59 -7.24 -22.24
N ARG A 69 11.60 -6.46 -22.66
CA ARG A 69 11.12 -6.48 -24.05
C ARG A 69 12.11 -5.74 -24.95
#